data_AF-A0A2G9RYZ0-F1
#
_entry.id   AF-A0A2G9RYZ0-F1
#
_cell.length_a   1.000
_cell.length_b   1.000
_cell.length_c   1.000
_cell.angle_alpha   90.00
_cell.angle_beta   90.00
_cell.angle_gamma   90.00
#
_symmetry.space_group_name_H-M   'P 1'
#
loop_
_entity.id
_entity.type
_entity.pdbx_description
1 polymer ?
#
loop_
_entity_poly.entity_id
_entity_poly.type
_entity_poly.pdbx_seq_one_letter_code
_entity_poly.pdbx_strand_id
1 'polypeptide(L)'
;TACYDRAIQLKPEEIVHYNGVVKSMLGLGQLSTVITQVNGVLNSRPEWTAELNTYRVEAAWKLSQWDLVEEYLSADKKSTTWSIRLGQLLLSSKKKDRDRFYDTLKVVRAEQIVPLSAASFERGSYQRGYEYIVRLHMLCELEHSVKMVLDKSLGDSPADFLNWQARLEMTQNSYRAREPILAVRRALLTVSNR
;
A
#
# COMPACT_ATOMS: atom_id res chain seq x y z
N THR A 1 -4.06 -18.84 -9.97
CA THR A 1 -5.41 -18.34 -10.32
C THR A 1 -6.37 -19.50 -10.56
N ALA A 2 -6.04 -20.44 -11.46
CA ALA A 2 -6.91 -21.58 -11.81
C ALA A 2 -7.53 -22.37 -10.63
N CYS A 3 -6.78 -22.62 -9.54
CA CYS A 3 -7.34 -23.32 -8.36
C CYS A 3 -8.44 -22.53 -7.66
N TYR A 4 -8.30 -21.20 -7.57
CA TYR A 4 -9.32 -20.35 -6.98
C TYR A 4 -10.51 -20.14 -7.93
N ASP A 5 -10.28 -20.10 -9.25
CA ASP A 5 -11.37 -20.05 -10.24
C ASP A 5 -12.25 -21.29 -10.13
N ARG A 6 -11.64 -22.47 -9.94
CA ARG A 6 -12.37 -23.70 -9.66
C ARG A 6 -13.12 -23.65 -8.33
N ALA A 7 -12.52 -23.06 -7.29
CA ALA A 7 -13.18 -22.92 -5.99
C ALA A 7 -14.40 -22.00 -6.06
N ILE A 8 -14.33 -20.89 -6.81
CA ILE A 8 -15.46 -19.97 -7.04
C ILE A 8 -16.59 -20.68 -7.80
N GLN A 9 -16.27 -21.51 -8.81
CA GLN A 9 -17.29 -22.29 -9.53
C GLN A 9 -18.03 -23.27 -8.61
N LEU A 10 -17.32 -23.87 -7.66
CA LEU A 10 -17.91 -24.83 -6.71
C LEU A 10 -18.65 -24.14 -5.57
N LYS A 11 -18.15 -22.98 -5.13
CA LYS A 11 -18.64 -22.23 -3.97
C LYS A 11 -18.56 -20.72 -4.21
N PRO A 12 -19.52 -20.15 -4.95
CA PRO A 12 -19.51 -18.72 -5.26
C PRO A 12 -19.81 -17.84 -4.04
N GLU A 13 -20.33 -18.39 -2.95
CA GLU A 13 -20.70 -17.66 -1.73
C GLU A 13 -19.52 -17.34 -0.81
N GLU A 14 -18.39 -18.03 -0.96
CA GLU A 14 -17.23 -17.86 -0.08
C GLU A 14 -16.29 -16.75 -0.55
N ILE A 15 -16.24 -15.64 0.18
CA ILE A 15 -15.36 -14.49 -0.11
C ILE A 15 -13.87 -14.85 -0.11
N VAL A 16 -13.47 -15.87 0.67
CA VAL A 16 -12.08 -16.32 0.80
C VAL A 16 -11.49 -16.70 -0.56
N HIS A 17 -12.29 -17.27 -1.47
CA HIS A 17 -11.82 -17.65 -2.80
C HIS A 17 -11.51 -16.42 -3.67
N TYR A 18 -12.37 -15.40 -3.60
CA TYR A 18 -12.17 -14.13 -4.29
C TYR A 18 -10.92 -13.41 -3.77
N ASN A 19 -10.74 -13.36 -2.44
CA ASN A 19 -9.51 -12.87 -1.81
C ASN A 19 -8.27 -13.56 -2.37
N GLY A 20 -8.30 -14.89 -2.50
CA GLY A 20 -7.22 -15.68 -3.07
C GLY A 20 -6.91 -15.37 -4.53
N VAL A 21 -7.94 -15.24 -5.38
CA VAL A 21 -7.79 -14.82 -6.79
C VAL A 21 -7.11 -13.46 -6.87
N VAL A 22 -7.69 -12.47 -6.19
CA VAL A 22 -7.26 -11.07 -6.31
C VAL A 22 -5.84 -10.89 -5.77
N LYS A 23 -5.51 -11.53 -4.63
CA LYS A 23 -4.14 -11.54 -4.09
C LYS A 23 -3.13 -12.16 -5.04
N SER A 24 -3.53 -13.24 -5.75
CA SER A 24 -2.67 -13.88 -6.75
C SER A 24 -2.44 -12.96 -7.96
N MET A 25 -3.49 -12.30 -8.45
CA MET A 25 -3.40 -11.35 -9.57
C MET A 25 -2.54 -10.12 -9.23
N LEU A 26 -2.68 -9.58 -8.02
CA LEU A 26 -1.81 -8.52 -7.50
C LEU A 26 -0.34 -8.96 -7.47
N GLY A 27 -0.07 -10.18 -6.98
CA GLY A 27 1.28 -10.74 -6.95
C GLY A 27 1.90 -10.96 -8.34
N LEU A 28 1.07 -11.12 -9.38
CA LEU A 28 1.49 -11.20 -10.78
C LEU A 28 1.64 -9.83 -11.45
N GLY A 29 1.24 -8.74 -10.78
CA GLY A 29 1.28 -7.39 -11.34
C GLY A 29 0.14 -7.08 -12.32
N GLN A 30 -0.93 -7.87 -12.36
CA GLN A 30 -2.09 -7.65 -13.23
C GLN A 30 -3.05 -6.60 -12.64
N LEU A 31 -2.54 -5.39 -12.41
CA LEU A 31 -3.23 -4.35 -11.62
C LEU A 31 -4.56 -3.88 -12.28
N SER A 32 -4.57 -3.71 -13.60
CA SER A 32 -5.79 -3.30 -14.32
C SER A 32 -6.87 -4.37 -14.24
N THR A 33 -6.50 -5.64 -14.38
CA THR A 33 -7.41 -6.78 -14.22
C THR A 33 -7.97 -6.87 -12.81
N VAL A 34 -7.15 -6.59 -11.79
CA VAL A 34 -7.61 -6.54 -10.39
C VAL A 34 -8.72 -5.51 -10.22
N ILE A 35 -8.56 -4.30 -10.76
CA ILE A 35 -9.58 -3.25 -10.67
C ILE A 35 -10.87 -3.71 -11.35
N THR A 36 -10.80 -4.18 -12.60
CA THR A 36 -11.99 -4.63 -13.34
C THR A 36 -12.70 -5.79 -12.63
N GLN A 37 -11.94 -6.77 -12.15
CA GLN A 37 -12.49 -7.94 -11.47
C GLN A 37 -13.18 -7.56 -10.15
N VAL A 38 -12.51 -6.77 -9.31
CA VAL A 38 -13.07 -6.34 -8.02
C VAL A 38 -14.30 -5.47 -8.22
N ASN A 39 -14.30 -4.54 -9.17
CA ASN A 39 -15.48 -3.73 -9.48
C ASN A 39 -16.65 -4.60 -9.98
N GLY A 40 -16.39 -5.59 -10.83
CA GLY A 40 -17.41 -6.54 -11.27
C GLY A 40 -18.02 -7.34 -10.11
N VAL A 41 -17.19 -7.81 -9.18
CA VAL A 41 -17.66 -8.51 -7.97
C VAL A 41 -18.49 -7.59 -7.09
N LEU A 42 -17.99 -6.38 -6.79
CA LEU A 42 -18.68 -5.42 -5.90
C LEU A 42 -19.99 -4.88 -6.49
N ASN A 43 -20.12 -4.82 -7.82
CA ASN A 43 -21.40 -4.49 -8.47
C ASN A 43 -22.48 -5.55 -8.21
N SER A 44 -22.08 -6.81 -8.08
CA SER A 44 -22.99 -7.91 -7.75
C SER A 44 -23.17 -8.12 -6.25
N ARG A 45 -22.13 -7.82 -5.45
CA ARG A 45 -22.04 -8.08 -4.01
C ARG A 45 -21.43 -6.90 -3.26
N PRO A 46 -22.20 -5.81 -3.07
CA PRO A 46 -21.70 -4.60 -2.41
C PRO A 46 -21.33 -4.84 -0.94
N GLU A 47 -21.89 -5.87 -0.30
CA GLU A 47 -21.58 -6.27 1.08
C GLU A 47 -20.09 -6.61 1.30
N TRP A 48 -19.38 -6.99 0.23
CA TRP A 48 -17.97 -7.37 0.26
C TRP A 48 -17.00 -6.19 0.11
N THR A 49 -17.51 -4.96 0.05
CA THR A 49 -16.70 -3.75 -0.14
C THR A 49 -15.60 -3.64 0.92
N ALA A 50 -15.91 -3.87 2.20
CA ALA A 50 -14.93 -3.70 3.29
C ALA A 50 -13.68 -4.58 3.15
N GLU A 51 -13.82 -5.76 2.55
CA GLU A 51 -12.76 -6.75 2.39
C GLU A 51 -12.02 -6.61 1.05
N LEU A 52 -12.74 -6.38 -0.05
CA LEU A 52 -12.15 -6.35 -1.39
C LEU A 52 -11.64 -4.96 -1.81
N ASN A 53 -12.16 -3.89 -1.20
CA ASN A 53 -11.79 -2.51 -1.54
C ASN A 53 -10.28 -2.25 -1.39
N THR A 54 -9.63 -2.91 -0.43
CA THR A 54 -8.19 -2.78 -0.20
C THR A 54 -7.35 -3.09 -1.45
N TYR A 55 -7.78 -4.04 -2.27
CA TYR A 55 -7.03 -4.47 -3.45
C TYR A 55 -7.18 -3.51 -4.63
N ARG A 56 -8.38 -2.95 -4.84
CA ARG A 56 -8.57 -1.95 -5.89
C ARG A 56 -7.91 -0.62 -5.55
N VAL A 57 -7.89 -0.23 -4.26
CA VAL A 57 -7.07 0.91 -3.79
C VAL A 57 -5.60 0.63 -4.08
N GLU A 58 -5.11 -0.56 -3.75
CA GLU A 58 -3.71 -0.93 -4.00
C GLU A 58 -3.33 -0.88 -5.48
N ALA A 59 -4.16 -1.49 -6.33
CA ALA A 59 -3.95 -1.49 -7.77
C ALA A 59 -4.00 -0.08 -8.36
N ALA A 60 -4.96 0.75 -7.94
CA ALA A 60 -5.16 2.10 -8.47
C ALA A 60 -3.96 3.02 -8.18
N TRP A 61 -3.42 3.02 -6.94
CA TRP A 61 -2.25 3.85 -6.65
C TRP A 61 -0.99 3.34 -7.35
N LYS A 62 -0.82 2.01 -7.49
CA LYS A 62 0.30 1.42 -8.26
C LYS A 62 0.23 1.80 -9.74
N LEU A 63 -0.97 1.96 -10.30
CA LEU A 63 -1.21 2.46 -11.66
C LEU A 63 -1.19 4.00 -11.78
N SER A 64 -0.99 4.72 -10.67
CA SER A 64 -1.09 6.20 -10.62
C SER A 64 -2.45 6.75 -11.10
N GLN A 65 -3.53 5.96 -10.97
CA GLN A 65 -4.90 6.36 -11.27
C GLN A 65 -5.53 7.00 -10.03
N TRP A 66 -5.14 8.24 -9.75
CA TRP A 66 -5.47 8.95 -8.51
C TRP A 66 -6.96 9.24 -8.33
N ASP A 67 -7.70 9.45 -9.42
CA ASP A 67 -9.15 9.68 -9.38
C ASP A 67 -9.87 8.44 -8.82
N LEU A 68 -9.46 7.24 -9.26
CA LEU A 68 -9.97 5.98 -8.74
C LEU A 68 -9.57 5.75 -7.28
N VAL A 69 -8.36 6.14 -6.88
CA VAL A 69 -7.94 6.07 -5.47
C VAL A 69 -8.87 6.91 -4.60
N GLU A 70 -9.18 8.13 -5.02
CA GLU A 70 -10.10 9.00 -4.29
C GLU A 70 -11.52 8.44 -4.23
N GLU A 71 -12.04 7.94 -5.36
CA GLU A 71 -13.35 7.27 -5.42
C GLU A 71 -13.41 6.07 -4.45
N TYR A 72 -12.44 5.17 -4.50
CA TYR A 72 -12.43 3.95 -3.69
C TYR A 72 -12.23 4.20 -2.20
N LEU A 73 -11.47 5.25 -1.84
CA LEU A 73 -11.34 5.71 -0.45
C LEU A 73 -12.63 6.38 0.05
N SER A 74 -13.41 7.01 -0.83
CA SER A 74 -14.69 7.61 -0.46
C SER A 74 -15.78 6.57 -0.20
N ALA A 75 -15.73 5.44 -0.92
CA ALA A 75 -16.70 4.35 -0.84
C ALA A 75 -16.60 3.53 0.46
N ASP A 76 -15.41 3.44 1.07
CA ASP A 76 -15.19 2.68 2.30
C ASP A 76 -14.34 3.48 3.29
N LYS A 77 -15.04 4.26 4.11
CA LYS A 77 -14.43 5.09 5.16
C LYS A 77 -14.09 4.30 6.44
N LYS A 78 -14.54 3.05 6.56
CA LYS A 78 -14.43 2.28 7.81
C LYS A 78 -13.20 1.37 7.82
N SER A 79 -12.75 0.89 6.66
CA SER A 79 -11.64 -0.05 6.61
C SER A 79 -10.30 0.63 6.93
N THR A 80 -9.52 -0.01 7.80
CA THR A 80 -8.22 0.47 8.30
C THR A 80 -7.05 -0.39 7.79
N THR A 81 -7.27 -1.13 6.71
CA THR A 81 -6.24 -2.01 6.12
C THR A 81 -5.02 -1.20 5.68
N TRP A 82 -3.84 -1.81 5.74
CA TRP A 82 -2.57 -1.20 5.32
C TRP A 82 -2.64 -0.50 3.96
N SER A 83 -3.17 -1.16 2.92
CA SER A 83 -3.22 -0.57 1.57
C SER A 83 -4.15 0.65 1.49
N ILE A 84 -5.21 0.70 2.31
CA ILE A 84 -6.13 1.84 2.39
C ILE A 84 -5.45 3.02 3.10
N ARG A 85 -4.82 2.76 4.24
CA ARG A 85 -4.03 3.75 4.98
C ARG A 85 -2.91 4.35 4.12
N LEU A 86 -2.18 3.51 3.39
CA LEU A 86 -1.14 3.95 2.47
C LEU A 86 -1.73 4.77 1.30
N GLY A 87 -2.87 4.35 0.76
CA GLY A 87 -3.62 5.11 -0.25
C GLY A 87 -4.03 6.50 0.26
N GLN A 88 -4.51 6.61 1.50
CA GLN A 88 -4.84 7.90 2.13
C GLN A 88 -3.62 8.80 2.26
N LEU A 89 -2.47 8.26 2.68
CA LEU A 89 -1.20 9.01 2.79
C LEU A 89 -0.71 9.51 1.43
N LEU A 90 -0.76 8.67 0.40
CA LEU A 90 -0.37 9.05 -0.96
C LEU A 90 -1.32 10.13 -1.53
N LEU A 91 -2.62 10.01 -1.24
CA LEU A 91 -3.62 11.00 -1.66
C LEU A 91 -3.45 12.34 -0.94
N SER A 92 -3.20 12.34 0.37
CA SER A 92 -2.96 13.59 1.13
C SER A 92 -1.66 14.26 0.69
N SER A 93 -0.62 13.47 0.42
CA SER A 93 0.63 13.94 -0.19
C SER A 93 0.38 14.64 -1.54
N LYS A 94 -0.42 14.01 -2.42
CA LYS A 94 -0.82 14.58 -3.70
C LYS A 94 -1.60 15.89 -3.58
N LYS A 95 -2.52 15.96 -2.61
CA LYS A 95 -3.31 17.17 -2.33
C LYS A 95 -2.53 18.25 -1.58
N LYS A 96 -1.27 17.99 -1.21
CA LYS A 96 -0.41 18.85 -0.40
C LYS A 96 -1.02 19.20 0.96
N ASP A 97 -1.86 18.32 1.48
CA ASP A 97 -2.50 18.45 2.79
C ASP A 97 -1.54 17.93 3.87
N ARG A 98 -0.75 18.85 4.43
CA ARG A 98 0.31 18.59 5.41
C ARG A 98 -0.24 17.97 6.69
N ASP A 99 -1.26 18.59 7.27
CA ASP A 99 -1.77 18.21 8.59
C ASP A 99 -2.36 16.80 8.53
N ARG A 100 -3.22 16.55 7.53
CA ARG A 100 -3.79 15.23 7.33
C ARG A 100 -2.75 14.17 7.04
N PHE A 101 -1.69 14.51 6.29
CA PHE A 101 -0.59 13.58 6.01
C PHE A 101 0.12 13.18 7.31
N TYR A 102 0.57 14.13 8.11
CA TYR A 102 1.32 13.83 9.34
C TYR A 102 0.47 13.16 10.40
N ASP A 103 -0.81 13.52 10.52
CA ASP A 103 -1.73 12.87 11.46
C ASP A 103 -1.98 11.41 11.06
N THR A 104 -2.23 11.16 9.78
CA THR A 104 -2.39 9.79 9.26
C THR A 104 -1.08 9.00 9.42
N LEU A 105 0.07 9.62 9.18
CA LEU A 105 1.38 8.96 9.25
C LEU A 105 1.68 8.48 10.67
N LYS A 106 1.39 9.30 11.69
CA LYS A 106 1.54 8.93 13.10
C LYS A 106 0.71 7.70 13.44
N VAL A 107 -0.56 7.68 13.02
CA VAL A 107 -1.48 6.56 13.25
C VAL A 107 -0.97 5.29 12.58
N VAL A 108 -0.65 5.35 11.29
CA VAL A 108 -0.25 4.18 10.50
C VAL A 108 1.09 3.61 10.99
N ARG A 109 2.03 4.47 11.38
CA ARG A 109 3.31 4.05 11.97
C ARG A 109 3.08 3.28 13.27
N ALA A 110 2.22 3.76 14.15
CA ALA A 110 1.88 3.07 15.40
C ALA A 110 1.20 1.72 15.13
N GLU A 111 0.27 1.65 14.17
CA GLU A 111 -0.41 0.41 13.76
C GLU A 111 0.57 -0.66 13.24
N GLN A 112 1.68 -0.28 12.61
CA GLN A 112 2.70 -1.24 12.15
C GLN A 112 3.67 -1.68 13.26
N ILE A 113 3.88 -0.86 14.30
CA ILE A 113 4.79 -1.19 15.41
C ILE A 113 4.21 -2.32 16.27
N VAL A 114 2.90 -2.29 16.56
CA VAL A 114 2.26 -3.29 17.42
C VAL A 114 2.51 -4.74 16.98
N PRO A 115 2.22 -5.14 15.72
CA PRO A 115 2.48 -6.50 15.27
C PRO A 115 3.97 -6.80 15.09
N LEU A 116 4.81 -5.80 14.80
CA LEU A 116 6.27 -5.97 14.79
C LEU A 116 6.80 -6.32 16.18
N SER A 117 6.35 -5.60 17.22
CA SER A 117 6.69 -5.89 18.60
C SER A 117 6.25 -7.30 19.00
N ALA A 118 5.02 -7.70 18.64
CA ALA A 118 4.54 -9.06 18.90
C ALA A 118 5.40 -10.13 18.20
N ALA A 119 5.70 -9.96 16.90
CA ALA A 119 6.55 -10.87 16.15
C ALA A 119 7.98 -10.98 16.71
N SER A 120 8.46 -9.94 17.41
CA SER A 120 9.81 -9.90 17.99
C SER A 120 10.00 -10.90 19.14
N PHE A 121 8.93 -11.38 19.77
CA PHE A 121 8.98 -12.33 20.89
C PHE A 121 9.01 -13.81 20.45
N GLU A 122 8.86 -14.10 19.16
CA GLU A 122 8.70 -15.46 18.64
C GLU A 122 10.02 -16.04 18.07
N ARG A 123 10.16 -17.37 18.02
CA ARG A 123 11.25 -18.01 17.28
C ARG A 123 11.11 -17.71 15.78
N GLY A 124 12.19 -17.24 15.14
CA GLY A 124 12.13 -16.76 13.76
C GLY A 124 11.55 -15.34 13.63
N SER A 125 11.59 -14.57 14.72
CA SER A 125 11.07 -13.19 14.84
C SER A 125 11.41 -12.29 13.65
N TYR A 126 12.64 -12.35 13.14
CA TYR A 126 13.04 -11.52 12.00
C TYR A 126 12.24 -11.83 10.73
N GLN A 127 12.04 -13.11 10.40
CA GLN A 127 11.31 -13.50 9.19
C GLN A 127 9.83 -13.11 9.25
N ARG A 128 9.20 -13.23 10.43
CA ARG A 128 7.81 -12.81 10.65
C ARG A 128 7.65 -11.29 10.72
N GLY A 129 8.59 -10.61 11.37
CA GLY A 129 8.60 -9.15 11.51
C GLY A 129 8.98 -8.42 10.22
N TYR A 130 9.61 -9.11 9.26
CA TYR A 130 10.20 -8.46 8.08
C TYR A 130 9.18 -7.70 7.23
N GLU A 131 7.94 -8.21 7.11
CA GLU A 131 6.87 -7.50 6.40
C GLU A 131 6.62 -6.10 7.01
N TYR A 132 6.59 -6.00 8.34
CA TYR A 132 6.40 -4.72 9.03
C TYR A 132 7.63 -3.82 8.93
N ILE A 133 8.84 -4.39 8.92
CA ILE A 133 10.08 -3.64 8.67
C ILE A 133 10.04 -2.99 7.29
N VAL A 134 9.61 -3.72 6.25
CA VAL A 134 9.45 -3.19 4.89
C VAL A 134 8.38 -2.08 4.86
N ARG A 135 7.25 -2.26 5.54
CA ARG A 135 6.21 -1.22 5.63
C ARG A 135 6.71 0.05 6.31
N LEU A 136 7.44 -0.07 7.42
CA LEU A 136 8.06 1.07 8.09
C LEU A 136 9.11 1.75 7.21
N HIS A 137 9.90 0.95 6.47
CA HIS A 137 10.84 1.47 5.49
C HIS A 137 10.14 2.31 4.41
N MET A 138 8.99 1.86 3.90
CA MET A 138 8.17 2.62 2.94
C MET A 138 7.67 3.93 3.54
N LEU A 139 7.18 3.92 4.80
CA LEU A 139 6.71 5.15 5.48
C LEU A 139 7.84 6.17 5.68
N CYS A 140 9.04 5.72 6.02
CA CYS A 140 10.19 6.61 6.17
C CYS A 140 10.56 7.29 4.85
N GLU A 141 10.58 6.55 3.73
CA GLU A 141 10.86 7.16 2.41
C GLU A 141 9.76 8.15 2.03
N LEU A 142 8.50 7.79 2.26
CA LEU A 142 7.35 8.66 2.00
C LEU A 142 7.44 9.98 2.77
N GLU A 143 7.68 9.92 4.08
CA GLU A 143 7.78 11.10 4.94
C GLU A 143 8.87 12.08 4.48
N HIS A 144 10.06 11.58 4.17
CA HIS A 144 11.17 12.42 3.73
C HIS A 144 10.90 13.04 2.36
N SER A 145 10.37 12.27 1.40
CA SER A 145 10.01 12.82 0.09
C SER A 145 8.94 13.90 0.19
N VAL A 146 7.94 13.69 1.06
CA VAL A 146 6.85 14.64 1.26
C VAL A 146 7.35 15.89 1.99
N LYS A 147 8.22 15.74 2.98
CA LYS A 147 8.91 16.85 3.63
C LYS A 147 9.63 17.71 2.60
N MET A 148 10.41 17.11 1.68
CA MET A 148 11.10 17.85 0.62
C MET A 148 10.15 18.58 -0.34
N VAL A 149 9.05 17.95 -0.75
CA VAL A 149 8.09 18.53 -1.70
C VAL A 149 7.30 19.67 -1.05
N LEU A 150 6.95 19.53 0.22
CA LEU A 150 6.15 20.50 0.96
C LEU A 150 7.01 21.62 1.51
N ASP A 151 8.09 21.31 2.24
CA ASP A 151 9.02 22.24 2.89
C ASP A 151 10.10 22.72 1.90
N LYS A 152 9.70 23.48 0.89
CA LYS A 152 10.62 24.27 0.05
C LYS A 152 11.29 25.43 0.84
N SER A 153 11.82 25.19 2.05
CA SER A 153 12.57 26.19 2.80
C SER A 153 14.06 26.07 2.50
N LEU A 154 14.50 26.90 1.56
CA LEU A 154 15.82 27.54 1.43
C LEU A 154 16.91 27.06 2.41
N GLY A 155 17.75 26.13 1.95
CA GLY A 155 19.02 25.79 2.63
C GLY A 155 19.38 24.31 2.60
N ASP A 156 19.30 23.65 1.44
CA ASP A 156 19.63 22.22 1.32
C ASP A 156 21.12 21.97 1.64
N SER A 157 21.38 21.52 2.87
CA SER A 157 22.57 20.71 3.12
C SER A 157 22.38 19.37 2.40
N PRO A 158 23.41 18.85 1.70
CA PRO A 158 23.36 17.53 1.04
C PRO A 158 23.12 16.35 2.01
N ALA A 159 23.04 16.61 3.32
CA ALA A 159 22.79 15.63 4.38
C ALA A 159 21.32 15.19 4.49
N ASP A 160 20.34 15.96 3.99
CA ASP A 160 18.91 15.64 4.14
C ASP A 160 18.37 14.71 3.05
N PHE A 161 19.18 14.38 2.03
CA PHE A 161 18.80 13.43 0.99
C PHE A 161 18.97 11.99 1.48
N LEU A 162 17.85 11.26 1.58
CA LEU A 162 17.90 9.81 1.74
C LEU A 162 18.63 9.19 0.56
N ASN A 163 19.72 8.46 0.84
CA ASN A 163 20.35 7.62 -0.17
C ASN A 163 19.48 6.38 -0.44
N TRP A 164 18.50 6.53 -1.33
CA TRP A 164 17.58 5.46 -1.74
C TRP A 164 18.31 4.22 -2.27
N GLN A 165 19.45 4.39 -2.93
CA GLN A 165 20.22 3.28 -3.47
C GLN A 165 20.83 2.44 -2.34
N ALA A 166 21.59 3.08 -1.45
CA ALA A 166 22.20 2.39 -0.30
C ALA A 166 21.13 1.74 0.60
N ARG A 167 20.01 2.42 0.84
CA ARG A 167 18.91 1.87 1.64
C ARG A 167 18.26 0.65 1.00
N LEU A 168 18.13 0.61 -0.33
CA LEU A 168 17.60 -0.56 -1.04
C LEU A 168 18.58 -1.73 -0.98
N GLU A 169 19.89 -1.47 -1.06
CA GLU A 169 20.94 -2.49 -0.95
C GLU A 169 20.94 -3.18 0.42
N MET A 170 20.60 -2.45 1.48
CA MET A 170 20.44 -3.01 2.83
C MET A 170 19.18 -3.87 3.02
N THR A 171 18.27 -3.92 2.04
CA THR A 171 17.07 -4.76 2.13
C THR A 171 17.33 -6.18 1.62
N GLN A 172 16.59 -7.15 2.16
CA GLN A 172 16.61 -8.55 1.73
C GLN A 172 16.40 -8.61 0.22
N ASN A 173 17.29 -9.31 -0.49
CA ASN A 173 17.23 -9.46 -1.94
C ASN A 173 16.13 -10.45 -2.34
N SER A 174 14.88 -10.07 -2.09
CA SER A 174 13.69 -10.82 -2.50
C SER A 174 12.71 -9.87 -3.16
N TYR A 175 11.97 -10.40 -4.13
CA TYR A 175 10.92 -9.65 -4.81
C TYR A 175 9.90 -9.08 -3.82
N ARG A 176 9.47 -9.90 -2.85
CA ARG A 176 8.48 -9.51 -1.82
C ARG A 176 8.93 -8.33 -0.95
N ALA A 177 10.23 -8.18 -0.73
CA ALA A 177 10.79 -7.09 0.05
C ALA A 177 10.97 -5.81 -0.79
N ARG A 178 11.50 -5.95 -2.00
CA ARG A 178 11.93 -4.81 -2.82
C ARG A 178 10.80 -4.22 -3.65
N GLU A 179 9.85 -5.03 -4.13
CA GLU A 179 8.74 -4.54 -4.96
C GLU A 179 7.90 -3.45 -4.27
N PRO A 180 7.49 -3.60 -3.00
CA PRO A 180 6.67 -2.58 -2.34
C PRO A 180 7.38 -1.23 -2.19
N ILE A 181 8.68 -1.27 -1.87
CA ILE A 181 9.52 -0.07 -1.74
C ILE A 181 9.63 0.64 -3.09
N LEU A 182 9.97 -0.11 -4.15
CA LEU A 182 10.08 0.43 -5.49
C LEU A 182 8.74 0.96 -6.01
N ALA A 183 7.62 0.32 -5.65
CA ALA A 183 6.28 0.78 -6.00
C ALA A 183 5.96 2.14 -5.37
N VAL A 184 6.30 2.35 -4.09
CA VAL A 184 6.13 3.64 -3.43
C VAL A 184 7.01 4.72 -4.06
N ARG A 185 8.27 4.42 -4.38
CA ARG A 185 9.15 5.37 -5.08
C ARG A 185 8.56 5.80 -6.43
N ARG A 186 8.02 4.85 -7.21
CA ARG A 186 7.32 5.16 -8.47
C ARG A 186 6.12 6.08 -8.24
N ALA A 187 5.29 5.77 -7.24
CA ALA A 187 4.12 6.58 -6.90
C ALA A 187 4.51 7.98 -6.42
N LEU A 188 5.58 8.12 -5.63
CA LEU A 188 6.10 9.41 -5.18
C LEU A 188 6.55 10.29 -6.34
N LEU A 189 7.23 9.71 -7.33
CA LEU A 189 7.63 10.44 -8.54
C LEU A 189 6.42 10.93 -9.35
N THR A 190 5.34 10.15 -9.43
CA THR A 190 4.11 10.59 -10.13
C THR A 190 3.30 11.61 -9.34
N VAL A 191 3.42 11.62 -8.02
CA VAL A 191 2.86 12.67 -7.15
C VAL A 191 3.65 13.97 -7.26
N SER A 192 4.98 13.91 -7.39
CA SER A 192 5.85 15.10 -7.46
C SER A 192 5.88 15.77 -8.84
N ASN A 193 5.66 15.02 -9.93
CA ASN A 193 5.82 15.51 -11.30
C ASN A 193 4.56 16.18 -11.91
N ARG A 194 3.58 16.61 -11.10
CA ARG A 194 2.41 17.39 -11.53
C ARG A 194 2.05 18.44 -10.48
#